data_AF-A0A1H6FKM6-F1
#
_entry.id   AF-A0A1H6FKM6-F1
#
_cell.length_a   1.000
_cell.length_b   1.000
_cell.length_c   1.000
_cell.angle_alpha   90.00
_cell.angle_beta   90.00
_cell.angle_gamma   90.00
#
_symmetry.space_group_name_H-M   'P 1'
#
loop_
_entity.id
_entity.type
_entity.pdbx_description
1 polymer ?
#
loop_
_entity_poly.entity_id
_entity_poly.type
_entity_poly.pdbx_seq_one_letter_code
_entity_poly.pdbx_strand_id
1 'polypeptide(L)'
;MLGSLRPCPRQGRALALLCAAAASLASVAAANVGAASADASAPTRARPAIGVFGGGSLAAKFNLVEVVVQRGSRAALFAALTNGCDFASGDGVVDIVRIDGLRIGRGGRIRYSPRAESVSDAESFGVAGRRLVDTTITASFQSPGRAAGQIRVISRFVDPRGRALGKCDTGPVAWRAARPPRALAVGNPVPRERPISYYGVSAQRLPLAAAQVPGGTLEIALAWRLPCIPGSRIRQTRIQGVAINGGRFQASKLISERLESASGPLKVAFSHSVSGQLGARGLVGKWRITATVERPNGARSSCSTGDNRLRAVSWPAAG
;
A
#
# COMPACT_ATOMS: atom_id res chain seq x y z
N MET A 1 20.23 68.59 8.85
CA MET A 1 19.48 69.87 8.97
C MET A 1 19.92 70.76 7.84
N LEU A 2 18.95 71.39 7.15
CA LEU A 2 19.08 72.49 6.17
C LEU A 2 19.82 72.10 4.88
N GLY A 3 19.26 72.17 3.67
CA GLY A 3 18.15 72.96 3.13
C GLY A 3 18.66 73.44 1.76
N SER A 4 18.08 72.99 0.65
CA SER A 4 17.14 73.80 -0.17
C SER A 4 17.76 75.15 -0.60
N LEU A 5 17.88 75.57 -1.86
CA LEU A 5 17.14 75.29 -3.09
C LEU A 5 17.95 75.79 -4.32
N ARG A 6 17.64 75.16 -5.45
CA ARG A 6 17.75 75.56 -6.87
C ARG A 6 17.25 77.00 -7.20
N PRO A 7 17.25 77.50 -8.47
CA PRO A 7 17.83 76.99 -9.75
C PRO A 7 18.45 78.03 -10.75
N CYS A 8 19.15 77.47 -11.76
CA CYS A 8 19.15 77.76 -13.23
C CYS A 8 19.64 79.12 -13.81
N PRO A 9 19.95 79.19 -15.14
CA PRO A 9 20.31 78.13 -16.10
C PRO A 9 21.45 78.52 -17.10
N ARG A 10 21.69 77.58 -18.04
CA ARG A 10 22.08 77.75 -19.46
C ARG A 10 23.54 77.48 -19.88
N GLN A 11 23.59 76.45 -20.74
CA GLN A 11 24.37 76.32 -21.98
C GLN A 11 25.85 75.96 -21.89
N GLY A 12 26.25 75.05 -22.78
CA GLY A 12 27.66 74.83 -23.16
C GLY A 12 28.12 73.39 -22.98
N ARG A 13 28.29 72.70 -24.11
CA ARG A 13 28.85 71.36 -24.22
C ARG A 13 30.31 71.30 -23.71
N ALA A 14 30.64 70.35 -22.85
CA ALA A 14 31.92 69.61 -22.89
C ALA A 14 31.85 68.31 -22.05
N LEU A 15 31.95 67.18 -22.75
CA LEU A 15 32.59 65.90 -22.40
C LEU A 15 32.52 65.34 -20.96
N ALA A 16 31.84 64.19 -20.83
CA ALA A 16 32.35 62.92 -20.26
C ALA A 16 31.14 61.96 -20.23
N LEU A 17 30.91 61.08 -21.22
CA LEU A 17 31.65 59.85 -21.52
C LEU A 17 32.01 59.07 -20.25
N LEU A 18 31.09 58.20 -19.82
CA LEU A 18 31.38 56.87 -19.26
C LEU A 18 30.08 56.06 -19.22
N CYS A 19 30.07 55.00 -20.05
CA CYS A 19 29.44 53.68 -19.90
C CYS A 19 28.07 53.58 -19.20
N ALA A 20 27.07 52.85 -19.68
CA ALA A 20 26.81 52.00 -20.83
C ALA A 20 25.29 51.76 -20.73
N ALA A 21 24.52 52.07 -21.78
CA ALA A 21 24.01 51.09 -22.74
C ALA A 21 23.22 49.94 -22.07
N ALA A 22 22.01 49.59 -22.48
CA ALA A 22 21.11 50.10 -23.49
C ALA A 22 19.79 49.32 -23.33
N ALA A 23 18.76 49.83 -24.00
CA ALA A 23 17.57 49.09 -24.43
C ALA A 23 16.54 48.78 -23.35
N SER A 24 15.93 49.83 -22.81
CA SER A 24 14.48 49.82 -22.62
C SER A 24 13.80 50.00 -23.98
N LEU A 25 12.85 49.10 -24.23
CA LEU A 25 11.72 49.24 -25.17
C LEU A 25 12.03 49.17 -26.67
N ALA A 26 11.94 47.96 -27.21
CA ALA A 26 11.47 47.76 -28.58
C ALA A 26 10.49 46.58 -28.64
N SER A 27 9.25 46.92 -28.99
CA SER A 27 8.34 46.14 -29.84
C SER A 27 7.94 44.73 -29.37
N VAL A 28 6.75 44.71 -28.78
CA VAL A 28 5.81 43.60 -28.66
C VAL A 28 5.57 42.97 -30.05
N ALA A 29 6.38 41.99 -30.40
CA ALA A 29 6.19 41.14 -31.58
C ALA A 29 6.69 39.73 -31.25
N ALA A 30 5.96 39.04 -30.38
CA ALA A 30 6.09 37.60 -30.15
C ALA A 30 4.71 37.01 -29.82
N ALA A 31 3.72 37.31 -30.66
CA ALA A 31 2.53 36.49 -30.78
C ALA A 31 2.85 35.41 -31.83
N ASN A 32 2.99 34.15 -31.35
CA ASN A 32 3.20 32.89 -32.09
C ASN A 32 4.50 32.15 -31.73
N VAL A 33 4.61 31.69 -30.49
CA VAL A 33 5.24 30.39 -30.20
C VAL A 33 4.33 29.70 -29.20
N GLY A 34 3.92 28.48 -29.54
CA GLY A 34 2.73 27.83 -29.02
C GLY A 34 2.68 27.77 -27.49
N ALA A 35 1.63 28.40 -26.96
CA ALA A 35 0.97 27.88 -25.77
C ALA A 35 0.47 26.47 -26.12
N ALA A 36 1.33 25.47 -25.95
CA ALA A 36 0.87 24.14 -25.61
C ALA A 36 0.18 24.29 -24.26
N SER A 37 -1.09 24.67 -24.32
CA SER A 37 -2.03 24.58 -23.23
C SER A 37 -1.81 23.22 -22.59
N ALA A 38 -1.37 23.24 -21.34
CA ALA A 38 -1.51 22.13 -20.45
C ALA A 38 -3.00 21.76 -20.44
N ASP A 39 -3.39 20.87 -21.34
CA ASP A 39 -4.51 19.99 -21.14
C ASP A 39 -4.13 19.15 -19.92
N ALA A 40 -4.37 19.73 -18.75
CA ALA A 40 -4.76 18.98 -17.59
C ALA A 40 -6.11 18.35 -17.93
N SER A 41 -6.09 17.38 -18.85
CA SER A 41 -7.20 16.48 -19.09
C SER A 41 -7.50 15.87 -17.74
N ALA A 42 -8.59 16.32 -17.12
CA ALA A 42 -9.17 15.68 -15.95
C ALA A 42 -9.15 14.18 -16.23
N PRO A 43 -8.58 13.34 -15.35
CA PRO A 43 -8.24 11.97 -15.71
C PRO A 43 -9.49 11.30 -16.26
N THR A 44 -9.47 10.98 -17.56
CA THR A 44 -10.56 10.31 -18.26
C THR A 44 -10.79 9.02 -17.50
N ARG A 45 -11.85 9.00 -16.68
CA ARG A 45 -12.01 8.04 -15.59
C ARG A 45 -12.16 6.64 -16.16
N ALA A 46 -11.10 5.84 -16.03
CA ALA A 46 -11.04 4.53 -16.62
C ALA A 46 -12.04 3.58 -15.97
N ARG A 47 -12.77 2.82 -16.78
CA ARG A 47 -13.49 1.63 -16.27
C ARG A 47 -12.44 0.65 -15.72
N PRO A 48 -12.60 0.15 -14.49
CA PRO A 48 -11.67 -0.84 -13.96
C PRO A 48 -11.72 -2.12 -14.77
N ALA A 49 -10.57 -2.77 -14.96
CA ALA A 49 -10.55 -4.11 -15.51
C ALA A 49 -11.13 -5.11 -14.51
N ILE A 50 -11.83 -6.12 -15.01
CA ILE A 50 -12.26 -7.26 -14.19
C ILE A 50 -11.03 -8.04 -13.71
N GLY A 51 -11.04 -8.42 -12.44
CA GLY A 51 -10.00 -9.23 -11.82
C GLY A 51 -9.56 -8.74 -10.46
N VAL A 52 -8.39 -9.21 -10.02
CA VAL A 52 -7.88 -8.99 -8.67
C VAL A 52 -6.79 -7.93 -8.70
N PHE A 53 -6.97 -6.91 -7.86
CA PHE A 53 -5.99 -5.87 -7.58
C PHE A 53 -5.46 -6.13 -6.18
N GLY A 54 -4.15 -6.25 -6.03
CA GLY A 54 -3.54 -6.45 -4.72
C GLY A 54 -2.45 -5.42 -4.46
N GLY A 55 -2.22 -5.13 -3.18
CA GLY A 55 -1.23 -4.17 -2.75
C GLY A 55 -1.41 -3.83 -1.27
N GLY A 56 -1.21 -2.57 -0.93
CA GLY A 56 -1.27 -2.12 0.46
C GLY A 56 -0.52 -0.84 0.74
N SER A 57 -0.05 -0.73 1.97
CA SER A 57 0.77 0.34 2.52
C SER A 57 1.91 -0.24 3.33
N LEU A 58 3.14 0.21 3.05
CA LEU A 58 4.37 -0.20 3.73
C LEU A 58 4.93 1.01 4.48
N ALA A 59 4.44 1.24 5.70
CA ALA A 59 4.91 2.30 6.59
C ALA A 59 5.51 1.66 7.87
N ALA A 60 5.54 2.39 8.99
CA ALA A 60 5.89 1.81 10.29
C ALA A 60 5.01 0.57 10.58
N LYS A 61 3.70 0.72 10.38
CA LYS A 61 2.74 -0.39 10.25
C LYS A 61 2.59 -0.76 8.78
N PHE A 62 2.36 -2.04 8.48
CA PHE A 62 2.02 -2.48 7.13
C PHE A 62 0.59 -2.99 7.07
N ASN A 63 -0.05 -2.71 5.94
CA ASN A 63 -1.46 -3.02 5.70
C ASN A 63 -1.56 -3.59 4.29
N LEU A 64 -2.30 -4.67 4.12
CA LEU A 64 -2.47 -5.30 2.81
C LEU A 64 -3.94 -5.24 2.39
N VAL A 65 -4.17 -4.90 1.13
CA VAL A 65 -5.50 -4.72 0.57
C VAL A 65 -5.61 -5.45 -0.76
N GLU A 66 -6.72 -6.16 -0.91
CA GLU A 66 -7.16 -6.75 -2.16
C GLU A 66 -8.53 -6.21 -2.56
N VAL A 67 -8.69 -5.87 -3.83
CA VAL A 67 -9.98 -5.51 -4.43
C VAL A 67 -10.24 -6.45 -5.60
N VAL A 68 -11.33 -7.20 -5.53
CA VAL A 68 -11.80 -8.08 -6.60
C VAL A 68 -12.90 -7.37 -7.38
N VAL A 69 -12.60 -6.94 -8.60
CA VAL A 69 -13.58 -6.33 -9.51
C VAL A 69 -14.28 -7.43 -10.30
N GLN A 70 -15.60 -7.43 -10.24
CA GLN A 70 -16.50 -8.38 -10.90
C GLN A 70 -17.25 -7.70 -12.06
N ARG A 71 -18.00 -8.49 -12.83
CA ARG A 71 -18.93 -7.97 -13.84
C ARG A 71 -20.03 -7.13 -13.18
N GLY A 72 -20.63 -6.22 -13.96
CA GLY A 72 -21.76 -5.40 -13.49
C GLY A 72 -21.39 -4.33 -12.46
N SER A 73 -20.16 -3.81 -12.51
CA SER A 73 -19.67 -2.75 -11.60
C SER A 73 -19.75 -3.15 -10.12
N ARG A 74 -19.52 -4.43 -9.82
CA ARG A 74 -19.45 -4.97 -8.46
C ARG A 74 -18.00 -5.18 -8.04
N ALA A 75 -17.74 -5.06 -6.75
CA ALA A 75 -16.46 -5.41 -6.17
C ALA A 75 -16.63 -6.15 -4.84
N ALA A 76 -15.58 -6.87 -4.47
CA ALA A 76 -15.35 -7.32 -3.11
C ALA A 76 -13.99 -6.77 -2.65
N LEU A 77 -13.84 -6.57 -1.35
CA LEU A 77 -12.60 -6.11 -0.75
C LEU A 77 -12.20 -7.03 0.40
N PHE A 78 -10.92 -7.30 0.46
CA PHE A 78 -10.26 -7.92 1.59
C PHE A 78 -9.16 -7.00 2.09
N ALA A 79 -9.03 -6.85 3.40
CA ALA A 79 -7.93 -6.11 4.01
C ALA A 79 -7.42 -6.81 5.27
N ALA A 80 -6.10 -6.86 5.40
CA ALA A 80 -5.40 -7.21 6.63
C ALA A 80 -4.71 -5.94 7.14
N LEU A 81 -5.19 -5.42 8.27
CA LEU A 81 -4.84 -4.10 8.76
C LEU A 81 -4.21 -4.20 10.14
N THR A 82 -3.09 -3.52 10.34
CA THR A 82 -2.46 -3.48 11.66
C THR A 82 -3.07 -2.34 12.48
N ASN A 83 -3.65 -2.65 13.63
CA ASN A 83 -4.39 -1.71 14.45
C ASN A 83 -3.53 -1.11 15.56
N GLY A 84 -4.00 -0.03 16.21
CA GLY A 84 -3.62 0.31 17.58
C GLY A 84 -4.83 0.15 18.48
N CYS A 85 -4.64 -0.41 19.69
CA CYS A 85 -5.70 -0.65 20.65
C CYS A 85 -5.39 0.07 21.97
N ASP A 86 -6.42 0.58 22.65
CA ASP A 86 -6.29 1.30 23.92
C ASP A 86 -6.26 0.38 25.15
N PHE A 87 -6.37 -0.93 24.96
CA PHE A 87 -6.31 -1.96 25.98
C PHE A 87 -5.18 -2.95 25.70
N ALA A 88 -4.81 -3.74 26.71
CA ALA A 88 -3.75 -4.74 26.66
C ALA A 88 -4.05 -5.88 25.66
N SER A 89 -3.93 -5.57 24.38
CA SER A 89 -3.95 -6.52 23.25
C SER A 89 -2.65 -6.47 22.44
N GLY A 90 -1.71 -5.60 22.84
CA GLY A 90 -0.41 -5.41 22.21
C GLY A 90 -0.47 -4.58 20.93
N ASP A 91 0.60 -3.84 20.64
CA ASP A 91 0.80 -3.27 19.32
C ASP A 91 1.02 -4.40 18.31
N GLY A 92 0.21 -4.45 17.24
CA GLY A 92 0.36 -5.44 16.18
C GLY A 92 -0.83 -6.37 15.96
N VAL A 93 -1.96 -6.16 16.63
CA VAL A 93 -3.20 -6.88 16.32
C VAL A 93 -3.62 -6.60 14.88
N VAL A 94 -3.89 -7.66 14.12
CA VAL A 94 -4.31 -7.60 12.73
C VAL A 94 -5.82 -7.71 12.64
N ASP A 95 -6.52 -6.65 12.24
CA ASP A 95 -7.91 -6.74 11.79
C ASP A 95 -7.97 -7.37 10.40
N ILE A 96 -8.91 -8.28 10.22
CA ILE A 96 -9.19 -8.86 8.92
C ILE A 96 -10.60 -8.45 8.55
N VAL A 97 -10.71 -7.62 7.52
CA VAL A 97 -11.99 -7.15 7.00
C VAL A 97 -12.25 -7.74 5.65
N ARG A 98 -13.46 -8.27 5.46
CA ARG A 98 -13.97 -8.72 4.17
C ARG A 98 -15.31 -8.06 3.91
N ILE A 99 -15.44 -7.40 2.78
CA ILE A 99 -16.67 -6.74 2.36
C ILE A 99 -17.01 -7.21 0.96
N ASP A 100 -18.17 -7.83 0.83
CA ASP A 100 -18.72 -8.28 -0.45
C ASP A 100 -19.81 -7.32 -0.93
N GLY A 101 -20.14 -7.36 -2.22
CA GLY A 101 -21.28 -6.60 -2.77
C GLY A 101 -21.04 -5.08 -2.91
N LEU A 102 -19.80 -4.61 -2.87
CA LEU A 102 -19.46 -3.20 -3.13
C LEU A 102 -19.89 -2.79 -4.54
N ARG A 103 -20.35 -1.54 -4.69
CA ARG A 103 -20.69 -0.97 -6.00
C ARG A 103 -19.61 0.00 -6.44
N ILE A 104 -19.22 -0.13 -7.71
CA ILE A 104 -18.33 0.79 -8.40
C ILE A 104 -19.21 1.85 -9.06
N GLY A 105 -19.24 3.04 -8.46
CA GLY A 105 -20.00 4.17 -8.93
C GLY A 105 -19.45 4.80 -10.21
N ARG A 106 -20.15 5.83 -10.69
CA ARG A 106 -19.74 6.59 -11.89
C ARG A 106 -18.31 7.12 -11.72
N GLY A 107 -17.46 6.82 -12.71
CA GLY A 107 -16.07 7.23 -12.71
C GLY A 107 -15.11 6.32 -11.93
N GLY A 108 -15.48 5.06 -11.70
CA GLY A 108 -14.55 4.08 -11.11
C GLY A 108 -14.26 4.35 -9.64
N ARG A 109 -15.28 4.71 -8.86
CA ARG A 109 -15.12 5.01 -7.42
C ARG A 109 -15.92 4.05 -6.58
N ILE A 110 -15.34 3.64 -5.46
CA ILE A 110 -16.03 2.92 -4.40
C ILE A 110 -16.06 3.85 -3.19
N ARG A 111 -17.24 3.98 -2.57
CA ARG A 111 -17.41 4.59 -1.26
C ARG A 111 -18.27 3.64 -0.44
N TYR A 112 -17.77 3.24 0.71
CA TYR A 112 -18.44 2.33 1.60
C TYR A 112 -18.25 2.81 3.03
N SER A 113 -19.36 2.91 3.76
CA SER A 113 -19.43 3.34 5.15
C SER A 113 -20.78 2.84 5.67
N PRO A 114 -20.87 1.56 6.08
CA PRO A 114 -22.07 0.99 6.65
C PRO A 114 -22.26 1.54 8.07
N ARG A 115 -23.42 1.25 8.67
CA ARG A 115 -23.56 1.38 10.12
C ARG A 115 -22.71 0.30 10.80
N ALA A 116 -22.34 0.53 12.06
CA ALA A 116 -21.61 -0.43 12.88
C ALA A 116 -22.19 -1.84 12.76
N GLU A 117 -21.35 -2.81 12.41
CA GLU A 117 -21.72 -4.23 12.31
C GLU A 117 -21.28 -4.97 13.58
N SER A 118 -22.15 -5.82 14.13
CA SER A 118 -21.78 -6.69 15.25
C SER A 118 -21.14 -7.96 14.72
N VAL A 119 -19.93 -8.26 15.17
CA VAL A 119 -19.15 -9.45 14.80
C VAL A 119 -18.85 -10.29 16.05
N SER A 120 -19.11 -11.59 15.95
CA SER A 120 -18.90 -12.56 17.03
C SER A 120 -17.48 -13.14 16.99
N ASP A 121 -16.47 -12.29 17.08
CA ASP A 121 -15.04 -12.69 17.04
C ASP A 121 -14.17 -11.98 18.09
N ALA A 122 -14.79 -11.32 19.07
CA ALA A 122 -14.11 -10.59 20.15
C ALA A 122 -13.10 -11.45 20.93
N GLU A 123 -13.35 -12.76 21.05
CA GLU A 123 -12.44 -13.72 21.68
C GLU A 123 -11.08 -13.79 20.98
N SER A 124 -11.03 -13.51 19.67
CA SER A 124 -9.77 -13.42 18.90
C SER A 124 -8.87 -12.27 19.37
N PHE A 125 -9.44 -11.34 20.14
CA PHE A 125 -8.77 -10.20 20.75
C PHE A 125 -8.66 -10.37 22.28
N GLY A 126 -8.94 -11.57 22.80
CA GLY A 126 -8.91 -11.87 24.25
C GLY A 126 -10.09 -11.29 25.02
N VAL A 127 -11.18 -10.92 24.34
CA VAL A 127 -12.33 -10.26 24.94
C VAL A 127 -13.58 -11.15 24.89
N ALA A 128 -14.14 -11.47 26.06
CA ALA A 128 -15.46 -12.10 26.14
C ALA A 128 -16.57 -11.08 25.85
N GLY A 129 -17.37 -11.31 24.82
CA GLY A 129 -18.46 -10.40 24.41
C GLY A 129 -18.59 -10.27 22.90
N ARG A 130 -18.91 -9.07 22.43
CA ARG A 130 -19.08 -8.78 20.99
C ARG A 130 -18.20 -7.62 20.54
N ARG A 131 -17.85 -7.63 19.26
CA ARG A 131 -17.11 -6.56 18.58
C ARG A 131 -18.07 -5.80 17.68
N LEU A 132 -18.11 -4.48 17.82
CA LEU A 132 -18.83 -3.58 16.92
C LEU A 132 -17.82 -2.94 15.97
N VAL A 133 -18.00 -3.13 14.67
CA VAL A 133 -17.02 -2.76 13.65
C VAL A 133 -17.60 -1.67 12.75
N ASP A 134 -16.95 -0.52 12.76
CA ASP A 134 -17.23 0.61 11.89
C ASP A 134 -16.14 0.67 10.81
N THR A 135 -16.50 0.41 9.55
CA THR A 135 -15.54 0.37 8.44
C THR A 135 -15.82 1.47 7.42
N THR A 136 -14.82 2.32 7.15
CA THR A 136 -14.91 3.30 6.06
C THR A 136 -13.89 2.98 4.98
N ILE A 137 -14.34 2.93 3.73
CA ILE A 137 -13.52 2.67 2.56
C ILE A 137 -13.82 3.65 1.46
N THR A 138 -12.75 4.18 0.88
CA THR A 138 -12.78 4.84 -0.41
C THR A 138 -11.80 4.14 -1.34
N ALA A 139 -12.18 4.01 -2.61
CA ALA A 139 -11.29 3.57 -3.66
C ALA A 139 -11.56 4.38 -4.94
N SER A 140 -10.49 4.63 -5.69
CA SER A 140 -10.54 5.22 -7.03
C SER A 140 -9.68 4.40 -7.98
N PHE A 141 -10.27 3.98 -9.10
CA PHE A 141 -9.56 3.33 -10.18
C PHE A 141 -8.96 4.41 -11.08
N GLN A 142 -7.63 4.52 -11.03
CA GLN A 142 -6.87 5.54 -11.74
C GLN A 142 -6.56 5.12 -13.18
N SER A 143 -6.50 3.81 -13.40
CA SER A 143 -6.40 3.18 -14.72
C SER A 143 -7.01 1.78 -14.65
N PRO A 144 -7.22 1.07 -15.78
CA PRO A 144 -7.80 -0.27 -15.76
C PRO A 144 -7.07 -1.27 -14.84
N GLY A 145 -5.79 -1.05 -14.55
CA GLY A 145 -4.94 -1.91 -13.72
C GLY A 145 -4.48 -1.32 -12.40
N ARG A 146 -4.95 -0.12 -12.00
CA ARG A 146 -4.49 0.58 -10.79
C ARG A 146 -5.64 1.15 -9.98
N ALA A 147 -5.61 0.89 -8.68
CA ALA A 147 -6.53 1.43 -7.70
C ALA A 147 -5.76 2.06 -6.53
N ALA A 148 -6.28 3.16 -6.01
CA ALA A 148 -5.78 3.78 -4.78
C ALA A 148 -6.94 4.32 -3.96
N GLY A 149 -6.74 4.40 -2.65
CA GLY A 149 -7.82 4.78 -1.75
C GLY A 149 -7.39 4.93 -0.31
N GLN A 150 -8.38 5.00 0.56
CA GLN A 150 -8.21 5.03 2.01
C GLN A 150 -9.12 3.98 2.65
N ILE A 151 -8.65 3.35 3.71
CA ILE A 151 -9.42 2.46 4.57
C ILE A 151 -9.21 2.86 6.03
N ARG A 152 -10.27 2.83 6.82
CA ARG A 152 -10.21 2.96 8.27
C ARG A 152 -11.18 1.98 8.89
N VAL A 153 -10.71 1.26 9.90
CA VAL A 153 -11.52 0.32 10.68
C VAL A 153 -11.43 0.74 12.14
N ILE A 154 -12.60 0.91 12.74
CA ILE A 154 -12.76 1.17 14.17
C ILE A 154 -13.51 -0.02 14.76
N SER A 155 -12.87 -0.72 15.67
CA SER A 155 -13.42 -1.87 16.38
C SER A 155 -13.67 -1.47 17.84
N ARG A 156 -14.93 -1.52 18.29
CA ARG A 156 -15.31 -1.31 19.69
C ARG A 156 -15.69 -2.62 20.33
N PHE A 157 -15.19 -2.88 21.52
CA PHE A 157 -15.44 -4.12 22.24
C PHE A 157 -16.42 -3.86 23.37
N VAL A 158 -17.42 -4.72 23.50
CA VAL A 158 -18.37 -4.64 24.62
C VAL A 158 -18.57 -6.02 25.24
N ASP A 159 -18.72 -6.04 26.56
CA ASP A 159 -18.99 -7.26 27.31
C ASP A 159 -20.42 -7.78 27.07
N PRO A 160 -20.78 -8.98 27.58
CA PRO A 160 -22.14 -9.52 27.45
C PRO A 160 -23.24 -8.63 28.05
N ARG A 161 -22.89 -7.71 28.96
CA ARG A 161 -23.81 -6.73 29.58
C ARG A 161 -23.88 -5.42 28.80
N GLY A 162 -23.13 -5.29 27.70
CA GLY A 162 -23.08 -4.11 26.85
C GLY A 162 -22.12 -3.02 27.31
N ARG A 163 -21.28 -3.26 28.33
CA ARG A 163 -20.28 -2.28 28.79
C ARG A 163 -19.09 -2.23 27.85
N ALA A 164 -18.60 -1.02 27.55
CA ALA A 164 -17.41 -0.85 26.72
C ALA A 164 -16.17 -1.40 27.44
N LEU A 165 -15.40 -2.22 26.73
CA LEU A 165 -14.18 -2.85 27.21
C LEU A 165 -12.91 -2.25 26.58
N GLY A 166 -13.05 -1.64 25.40
CA GLY A 166 -11.93 -1.01 24.71
C GLY A 166 -12.24 -0.74 23.23
N LYS A 167 -11.25 -0.16 22.56
CA LYS A 167 -11.32 0.24 21.15
C LYS A 167 -9.99 -0.04 20.46
N CYS A 168 -10.09 -0.49 19.21
CA CYS A 168 -8.99 -0.48 18.26
C CYS A 168 -9.32 0.45 17.08
N ASP A 169 -8.31 1.14 16.57
CA ASP A 169 -8.42 2.03 15.41
C ASP A 169 -7.19 1.83 14.53
N THR A 170 -7.41 1.66 13.23
CA THR A 170 -6.32 1.62 12.24
C THR A 170 -5.75 3.00 11.95
N GLY A 171 -6.51 4.06 12.25
CA GLY A 171 -6.35 5.36 11.60
C GLY A 171 -6.70 5.30 10.10
N PRO A 172 -6.66 6.44 9.40
CA PRO A 172 -6.79 6.45 7.94
C PRO A 172 -5.55 5.83 7.29
N VAL A 173 -5.72 4.68 6.64
CA VAL A 173 -4.66 3.99 5.90
C VAL A 173 -4.82 4.31 4.41
N ALA A 174 -3.91 5.12 3.87
CA ALA A 174 -3.78 5.29 2.43
C ALA A 174 -3.15 4.02 1.82
N TRP A 175 -3.76 3.51 0.75
CA TRP A 175 -3.33 2.27 0.11
C TRP A 175 -3.30 2.40 -1.41
N ARG A 176 -2.46 1.58 -2.04
CA ARG A 176 -2.37 1.40 -3.49
C ARG A 176 -2.44 -0.09 -3.82
N ALA A 177 -3.11 -0.43 -4.91
CA ALA A 177 -3.23 -1.80 -5.40
C ALA A 177 -3.17 -1.84 -6.92
N ALA A 178 -2.49 -2.84 -7.46
CA ALA A 178 -2.38 -3.03 -8.90
C ALA A 178 -2.81 -4.43 -9.31
N ARG A 179 -3.27 -4.53 -10.56
CA ARG A 179 -3.58 -5.78 -11.23
C ARG A 179 -2.44 -6.11 -12.19
N PRO A 180 -1.57 -7.08 -11.87
CA PRO A 180 -0.50 -7.47 -12.77
C PRO A 180 -1.05 -8.01 -14.09
N PRO A 181 -0.41 -7.68 -15.24
CA PRO A 181 -0.72 -8.34 -16.50
C PRO A 181 -0.38 -9.84 -16.41
N ARG A 182 -0.99 -10.66 -17.28
CA ARG A 182 -0.73 -12.10 -17.32
C ARG A 182 0.75 -12.41 -17.58
N ALA A 183 1.34 -11.66 -18.52
CA ALA A 183 2.77 -11.64 -18.79
C ALA A 183 3.36 -10.32 -18.28
N LEU A 184 4.35 -10.41 -17.40
CA LEU A 184 5.04 -9.27 -16.83
C LEU A 184 6.54 -9.42 -17.06
N ALA A 185 7.11 -8.54 -17.88
CA ALA A 185 8.55 -8.34 -17.95
C ALA A 185 8.95 -7.32 -16.87
N VAL A 186 9.98 -7.64 -16.08
CA VAL A 186 10.44 -6.76 -14.98
C VAL A 186 11.04 -5.45 -15.51
N GLY A 187 11.55 -5.45 -16.75
CA GLY A 187 12.25 -4.30 -17.35
C GLY A 187 13.67 -4.15 -16.81
N ASN A 188 14.29 -3.01 -17.13
CA ASN A 188 15.67 -2.73 -16.71
C ASN A 188 15.79 -2.59 -15.18
N PRO A 189 16.95 -2.90 -14.60
CA PRO A 189 17.22 -2.61 -13.19
C PRO A 189 16.94 -1.14 -12.85
N VAL A 190 16.41 -0.93 -11.65
CA VAL A 190 16.10 0.41 -11.14
C VAL A 190 17.34 0.96 -10.43
N PRO A 191 17.73 2.21 -10.66
CA PRO A 191 18.79 2.86 -9.88
C PRO A 191 18.46 2.86 -8.38
N ARG A 192 19.46 2.63 -7.52
CA ARG A 192 19.29 2.49 -6.06
C ARG A 192 18.68 3.71 -5.37
N GLU A 193 18.75 4.87 -6.00
CA GLU A 193 18.30 6.16 -5.46
C GLU A 193 16.82 6.46 -5.75
N ARG A 194 16.16 5.68 -6.61
CA ARG A 194 14.77 5.92 -6.99
C ARG A 194 13.82 5.02 -6.21
N PRO A 195 13.03 5.55 -5.25
CA PRO A 195 12.05 4.74 -4.54
C PRO A 195 10.95 4.29 -5.50
N ILE A 196 10.83 2.97 -5.64
CA ILE A 196 9.75 2.34 -6.42
C ILE A 196 9.02 1.36 -5.51
N SER A 197 7.69 1.49 -5.51
CA SER A 197 6.80 0.51 -4.90
C SER A 197 6.28 -0.46 -5.95
N TYR A 198 5.95 -1.66 -5.53
CA TYR A 198 5.45 -2.74 -6.37
C TYR A 198 4.19 -3.29 -5.73
N TYR A 199 3.12 -3.41 -6.51
CA TYR A 199 1.84 -3.90 -6.02
C TYR A 199 1.30 -5.03 -6.90
N GLY A 200 0.76 -6.06 -6.28
CA GLY A 200 0.12 -7.13 -7.02
C GLY A 200 -0.38 -8.24 -6.12
N VAL A 201 -0.36 -9.46 -6.65
CA VAL A 201 -0.95 -10.62 -5.99
C VAL A 201 -0.05 -11.86 -6.14
N SER A 202 -0.13 -12.74 -5.15
CA SER A 202 0.44 -14.08 -5.21
C SER A 202 -0.42 -15.03 -6.05
N ALA A 203 0.10 -16.23 -6.33
CA ALA A 203 -0.67 -17.31 -6.96
C ALA A 203 -1.91 -17.74 -6.13
N GLN A 204 -1.90 -17.52 -4.81
CA GLN A 204 -3.04 -17.76 -3.94
C GLN A 204 -4.16 -16.70 -4.09
N ARG A 205 -3.96 -15.69 -4.96
CA ARG A 205 -4.80 -14.49 -5.05
C ARG A 205 -4.91 -13.81 -3.69
N LEU A 206 -3.75 -13.45 -3.16
CA LEU A 206 -3.63 -12.69 -1.93
C LEU A 206 -2.70 -11.50 -2.18
N PRO A 207 -2.92 -10.36 -1.50
CA PRO A 207 -2.22 -9.12 -1.77
C PRO A 207 -0.72 -9.22 -1.44
N LEU A 208 0.07 -8.55 -2.28
CA LEU A 208 1.51 -8.40 -2.18
C LEU A 208 1.86 -6.92 -2.38
N ALA A 209 2.67 -6.38 -1.49
CA ALA A 209 3.31 -5.08 -1.63
C ALA A 209 4.82 -5.23 -1.43
N ALA A 210 5.62 -4.52 -2.22
CA ALA A 210 7.04 -4.41 -1.99
C ALA A 210 7.50 -2.98 -2.26
N ALA A 211 8.58 -2.55 -1.62
CA ALA A 211 9.16 -1.22 -1.84
C ALA A 211 10.68 -1.31 -1.80
N GLN A 212 11.32 -0.67 -2.77
CA GLN A 212 12.74 -0.34 -2.62
C GLN A 212 12.86 0.78 -1.59
N VAL A 213 13.68 0.55 -0.57
CA VAL A 213 14.00 1.55 0.44
C VAL A 213 15.34 2.22 0.11
N PRO A 214 15.59 3.43 0.62
CA PRO A 214 16.90 4.08 0.51
C PRO A 214 18.02 3.12 0.96
N GLY A 215 19.13 3.11 0.21
CA GLY A 215 20.22 2.14 0.43
C GLY A 215 20.14 0.88 -0.44
N GLY A 216 19.12 0.76 -1.30
CA GLY A 216 19.06 -0.30 -2.32
C GLY A 216 18.65 -1.67 -1.80
N THR A 217 18.03 -1.73 -0.62
CA THR A 217 17.38 -2.95 -0.13
C THR A 217 15.90 -2.97 -0.48
N LEU A 218 15.30 -4.15 -0.40
CA LEU A 218 13.91 -4.40 -0.69
C LEU A 218 13.18 -4.76 0.61
N GLU A 219 12.02 -4.15 0.77
CA GLU A 219 11.02 -4.60 1.71
C GLU A 219 9.89 -5.30 0.95
N ILE A 220 9.43 -6.44 1.46
CA ILE A 220 8.30 -7.20 0.91
C ILE A 220 7.32 -7.54 2.03
N ALA A 221 6.05 -7.26 1.80
CA ALA A 221 4.95 -7.77 2.61
C ALA A 221 3.94 -8.53 1.76
N LEU A 222 3.43 -9.64 2.28
CA LEU A 222 2.44 -10.45 1.60
C LEU A 222 1.44 -11.08 2.57
N ALA A 223 0.25 -11.34 2.05
CA ALA A 223 -0.73 -12.18 2.70
C ALA A 223 -0.63 -13.61 2.18
N TRP A 224 -0.86 -14.58 3.06
CA TRP A 224 -0.74 -15.99 2.76
C TRP A 224 -1.72 -16.82 3.58
N ARG A 225 -1.98 -18.04 3.10
CA ARG A 225 -2.77 -19.05 3.82
C ARG A 225 -2.12 -20.41 3.67
N LEU A 226 -2.23 -21.25 4.70
CA LEU A 226 -1.69 -22.60 4.70
C LEU A 226 -2.84 -23.62 4.81
N PRO A 227 -3.10 -24.43 3.77
CA PRO A 227 -4.28 -25.31 3.74
C PRO A 227 -4.28 -26.38 4.83
N CYS A 228 -3.10 -26.74 5.31
CA CYS A 228 -2.82 -27.76 6.32
C CYS A 228 -3.00 -27.33 7.77
N ILE A 229 -3.13 -26.03 8.06
CA ILE A 229 -3.34 -25.55 9.43
C ILE A 229 -4.86 -25.42 9.59
N PRO A 230 -5.53 -26.28 10.38
CA PRO A 230 -6.97 -26.22 10.56
C PRO A 230 -7.39 -24.84 11.04
N GLY A 231 -8.42 -24.26 10.42
CA GLY A 231 -8.85 -22.90 10.74
C GLY A 231 -7.90 -21.79 10.26
N SER A 232 -6.93 -22.09 9.38
CA SER A 232 -5.97 -21.14 8.79
C SER A 232 -6.65 -19.85 8.31
N ARG A 233 -6.68 -18.86 9.19
CA ARG A 233 -6.98 -17.46 8.84
C ARG A 233 -5.90 -16.97 7.88
N ILE A 234 -6.26 -16.05 7.00
CA ILE A 234 -5.25 -15.37 6.18
C ILE A 234 -4.28 -14.68 7.14
N ARG A 235 -2.98 -14.94 6.97
CA ARG A 235 -1.91 -14.32 7.74
C ARG A 235 -1.13 -13.37 6.86
N GLN A 236 -0.31 -12.53 7.48
CA GLN A 236 0.56 -11.61 6.77
C GLN A 236 1.99 -11.66 7.30
N THR A 237 2.96 -11.45 6.42
CA THR A 237 4.38 -11.40 6.80
C THR A 237 5.07 -10.28 6.07
N ARG A 238 5.99 -9.62 6.78
CA ARG A 238 6.92 -8.61 6.28
C ARG A 238 8.36 -9.14 6.39
N ILE A 239 9.14 -8.96 5.33
CA ILE A 239 10.58 -9.19 5.27
C ILE A 239 11.24 -7.87 4.83
N GLN A 240 12.21 -7.39 5.60
CA GLN A 240 12.91 -6.13 5.38
C GLN A 240 14.40 -6.37 5.14
N GLY A 241 15.08 -5.37 4.59
CA GLY A 241 16.54 -5.42 4.40
C GLY A 241 17.00 -6.44 3.38
N VAL A 242 16.15 -6.83 2.42
CA VAL A 242 16.53 -7.83 1.41
C VAL A 242 17.48 -7.20 0.41
N ALA A 243 18.70 -7.71 0.30
CA ALA A 243 19.68 -7.21 -0.65
C ALA A 243 19.23 -7.40 -2.11
N ILE A 244 19.48 -6.39 -2.95
CA ILE A 244 19.22 -6.43 -4.39
C ILE A 244 20.55 -6.39 -5.15
N ASN A 245 20.84 -7.46 -5.89
CA ASN A 245 22.04 -7.62 -6.70
C ASN A 245 21.67 -7.77 -8.18
N GLY A 246 21.96 -6.76 -8.99
CA GLY A 246 21.63 -6.76 -10.43
C GLY A 246 20.14 -6.96 -10.72
N GLY A 247 19.27 -6.38 -9.87
CA GLY A 247 17.82 -6.55 -9.96
C GLY A 247 17.30 -7.90 -9.45
N ARG A 248 18.16 -8.78 -8.91
CA ARG A 248 17.77 -10.04 -8.28
C ARG A 248 17.76 -9.92 -6.76
N PHE A 249 16.90 -10.69 -6.12
CA PHE A 249 16.82 -10.73 -4.67
C PHE A 249 16.50 -12.14 -4.17
N GLN A 250 16.95 -12.44 -2.96
CA GLN A 250 16.61 -13.66 -2.23
C GLN A 250 16.66 -13.37 -0.74
N ALA A 251 15.69 -13.89 0.00
CA ALA A 251 15.71 -13.85 1.46
C ALA A 251 15.00 -15.07 2.04
N SER A 252 15.37 -15.38 3.28
CA SER A 252 14.63 -16.31 4.12
C SER A 252 14.41 -15.72 5.50
N LYS A 253 13.34 -16.16 6.18
CA LYS A 253 13.00 -15.74 7.54
C LYS A 253 12.39 -16.90 8.29
N LEU A 254 12.86 -17.16 9.50
CA LEU A 254 12.25 -18.13 10.42
C LEU A 254 11.39 -17.36 11.43
N ILE A 255 10.18 -17.84 11.69
CA ILE A 255 9.27 -17.29 12.70
C ILE A 255 8.73 -18.45 13.52
N SER A 256 8.91 -18.42 14.84
CA SER A 256 8.35 -19.42 15.74
C SER A 256 7.26 -18.80 16.58
N GLU A 257 6.12 -19.48 16.69
CA GLU A 257 4.94 -19.01 17.39
C GLU A 257 4.26 -20.15 18.15
N ARG A 258 3.49 -19.78 19.17
CA ARG A 258 2.60 -20.67 19.89
C ARG A 258 1.17 -20.39 19.46
N LEU A 259 0.45 -21.42 19.02
CA LEU A 259 -0.96 -21.32 18.63
C LEU A 259 -1.81 -22.14 19.61
N GLU A 260 -2.84 -21.53 20.14
CA GLU A 260 -3.82 -22.25 20.95
C GLU A 260 -4.72 -23.12 20.04
N SER A 261 -5.01 -24.34 20.48
CA SER A 261 -5.87 -25.29 19.76
C SER A 261 -6.72 -26.10 20.74
N ALA A 262 -7.81 -26.70 20.27
CA ALA A 262 -8.69 -27.53 21.10
C ALA A 262 -7.97 -28.70 21.79
N SER A 263 -6.88 -29.20 21.18
CA SER A 263 -6.04 -30.29 21.72
C SER A 263 -4.86 -29.80 22.59
N GLY A 264 -4.84 -28.51 22.95
CA GLY A 264 -3.74 -27.88 23.66
C GLY A 264 -2.81 -27.04 22.76
N PRO A 265 -1.79 -26.39 23.34
CA PRO A 265 -0.93 -25.45 22.63
C PRO A 265 -0.06 -26.15 21.58
N LEU A 266 -0.03 -25.59 20.37
CA LEU A 266 0.82 -26.03 19.27
C LEU A 266 2.04 -25.12 19.18
N LYS A 267 3.23 -25.69 19.00
CA LYS A 267 4.42 -24.94 18.59
C LYS A 267 4.51 -24.97 17.08
N VAL A 268 4.56 -23.80 16.44
CA VAL A 268 4.62 -23.70 14.98
C VAL A 268 5.84 -22.90 14.56
N ALA A 269 6.68 -23.50 13.73
CA ALA A 269 7.81 -22.83 13.10
C ALA A 269 7.50 -22.61 11.61
N PHE A 270 7.53 -21.35 11.18
CA PHE A 270 7.38 -20.94 9.79
C PHE A 270 8.74 -20.61 9.19
N SER A 271 9.10 -21.32 8.12
CA SER A 271 10.22 -20.97 7.26
C SER A 271 9.67 -20.27 6.02
N HIS A 272 10.01 -18.99 5.90
CA HIS A 272 9.69 -18.14 4.77
C HIS A 272 10.88 -18.12 3.83
N SER A 273 10.64 -18.28 2.54
CA SER A 273 11.64 -18.06 1.49
C SER A 273 11.04 -17.27 0.35
N VAL A 274 11.79 -16.28 -0.12
CA VAL A 274 11.43 -15.44 -1.25
C VAL A 274 12.62 -15.27 -2.16
N SER A 275 12.37 -15.32 -3.46
CA SER A 275 13.38 -14.98 -4.45
C SER A 275 12.73 -14.45 -5.71
N GLY A 276 13.47 -13.67 -6.48
CA GLY A 276 12.94 -13.14 -7.72
C GLY A 276 13.82 -12.10 -8.37
N GLN A 277 13.18 -11.39 -9.29
CA GLN A 277 13.74 -10.30 -10.06
C GLN A 277 12.80 -9.10 -9.98
N LEU A 278 13.38 -7.91 -10.02
CA LEU A 278 12.66 -6.66 -10.04
C LEU A 278 13.34 -5.66 -10.98
N GLY A 279 12.54 -4.80 -11.57
CA GLY A 279 12.98 -3.78 -12.51
C GLY A 279 11.94 -2.69 -12.66
N ALA A 280 12.20 -1.73 -13.55
CA ALA A 280 11.40 -0.52 -13.70
C ALA A 280 9.91 -0.76 -14.00
N ARG A 281 9.53 -1.93 -14.52
CA ARG A 281 8.14 -2.28 -14.86
C ARG A 281 7.48 -3.17 -13.79
N GLY A 282 8.23 -3.88 -12.98
CA GLY A 282 7.64 -4.78 -12.00
C GLY A 282 8.61 -5.74 -11.33
N LEU A 283 8.02 -6.62 -10.52
CA LEU A 283 8.66 -7.69 -9.77
C LEU A 283 8.01 -9.01 -10.14
N VAL A 284 8.82 -10.02 -10.41
CA VAL A 284 8.40 -11.42 -10.58
C VAL A 284 9.26 -12.31 -9.71
N GLY A 285 8.68 -13.37 -9.16
CA GLY A 285 9.45 -14.25 -8.30
C GLY A 285 8.66 -15.43 -7.78
N LYS A 286 9.20 -16.04 -6.74
CA LYS A 286 8.60 -17.13 -6.00
C LYS A 286 8.64 -16.83 -4.51
N TRP A 287 7.63 -17.33 -3.84
CA TRP A 287 7.52 -17.33 -2.41
C TRP A 287 7.08 -18.70 -1.95
N ARG A 288 7.68 -19.19 -0.87
CA ARG A 288 7.29 -20.42 -0.21
C ARG A 288 7.30 -20.21 1.28
N ILE A 289 6.22 -20.63 1.93
CA ILE A 289 6.20 -20.84 3.38
C ILE A 289 6.11 -22.32 3.63
N THR A 290 6.94 -22.80 4.54
CA THR A 290 6.80 -24.12 5.14
C THR A 290 6.49 -23.92 6.61
N ALA A 291 5.41 -24.53 7.10
CA ALA A 291 5.14 -24.62 8.52
C ALA A 291 5.48 -26.02 9.02
N THR A 292 6.14 -26.08 10.17
CA THR A 292 6.30 -27.29 10.97
C THR A 292 5.50 -27.10 12.25
N VAL A 293 4.55 -27.99 12.49
CA VAL A 293 3.66 -27.99 13.66
C VAL A 293 4.08 -29.13 14.57
N GLU A 294 4.44 -28.81 15.80
CA GLU A 294 4.70 -29.75 16.89
C GLU A 294 3.53 -29.72 17.89
N ARG A 295 2.94 -30.89 18.12
CA ARG A 295 1.81 -31.10 19.05
C ARG A 295 2.31 -31.39 20.47
N PRO A 296 1.45 -31.25 21.51
CA PRO A 296 1.83 -31.56 22.89
C PRO A 296 2.36 -32.98 23.11
N ASN A 297 1.89 -33.95 22.34
CA ASN A 297 2.35 -35.35 22.40
C ASN A 297 3.66 -35.60 21.64
N GLY A 298 4.35 -34.55 21.17
CA GLY A 298 5.60 -34.64 20.42
C GLY A 298 5.44 -34.96 18.92
N ALA A 299 4.22 -35.25 18.45
CA ALA A 299 3.98 -35.52 17.03
C ALA A 299 4.26 -34.27 16.19
N ARG A 300 4.98 -34.46 15.08
CA ARG A 300 5.35 -33.40 14.14
C ARG A 300 4.67 -33.61 12.79
N SER A 301 4.18 -32.51 12.23
CA SER A 301 3.65 -32.46 10.86
C SER A 301 4.20 -31.24 10.14
N SER A 302 4.39 -31.35 8.83
CA SER A 302 4.85 -30.23 8.01
C SER A 302 3.90 -29.99 6.85
N CYS A 303 3.89 -28.75 6.38
CA CYS A 303 3.16 -28.39 5.19
C CYS A 303 3.67 -27.10 4.57
N SER A 304 3.29 -26.86 3.32
CA SER A 304 3.80 -25.74 2.57
C SER A 304 2.72 -25.07 1.73
N THR A 305 2.93 -23.79 1.44
CA THR A 305 2.18 -23.12 0.38
C THR A 305 2.58 -23.61 -1.02
N GLY A 306 3.71 -24.32 -1.15
CA GLY A 306 4.36 -24.63 -2.43
C GLY A 306 5.05 -23.41 -3.04
N ASP A 307 5.59 -23.58 -4.26
CA ASP A 307 6.19 -22.47 -5.02
C ASP A 307 5.12 -21.50 -5.55
N ASN A 308 4.78 -20.50 -4.74
CA ASN A 308 3.82 -19.49 -5.14
C ASN A 308 4.49 -18.42 -5.96
N ARG A 309 4.05 -18.28 -7.21
CA ARG A 309 4.52 -17.20 -8.08
C ARG A 309 4.07 -15.86 -7.51
N LEU A 310 5.01 -14.91 -7.49
CA LEU A 310 4.78 -13.51 -7.16
C LEU A 310 4.78 -12.68 -8.44
N ARG A 311 3.83 -11.77 -8.56
CA ARG A 311 3.81 -10.74 -9.61
C ARG A 311 3.32 -9.42 -9.04
N ALA A 312 4.10 -8.37 -9.23
CA ALA A 312 3.74 -7.02 -8.83
C ALA A 312 4.21 -5.99 -9.86
N VAL A 313 3.37 -5.00 -10.16
CA VAL A 313 3.70 -3.95 -11.13
C VAL A 313 4.31 -2.78 -10.38
N SER A 314 5.33 -2.16 -10.97
CA SER A 314 5.92 -0.96 -10.40
C SER A 314 4.90 0.18 -10.34
N TRP A 315 5.03 1.01 -9.32
CA TRP A 315 4.26 2.22 -9.12
C TRP A 315 5.23 3.23 -8.50
N PRO A 316 5.68 4.22 -9.29
CA PRO A 316 6.56 5.26 -8.77
C PRO A 316 5.92 5.95 -7.56
N ALA A 317 6.76 6.37 -6.60
CA ALA A 317 6.30 7.36 -5.64
C ALA A 317 5.72 8.57 -6.41
N ALA A 318 4.68 9.21 -5.88
CA ALA A 318 4.30 10.50 -6.44
C ALA A 318 5.49 11.43 -6.17
N GLY A 319 6.05 12.01 -7.25
CA GLY A 319 7.07 13.05 -7.14
C GLY A 319 6.51 14.33 -6.55
#